data_AF-A0A1H1D709-F1
#
_entry.id   AF-A0A1H1D709-F1
#
_cell.length_a   1.000
_cell.length_b   1.000
_cell.length_c   1.000
_cell.angle_alpha   90.00
_cell.angle_beta   90.00
_cell.angle_gamma   90.00
#
_symmetry.space_group_name_H-M   'P 1'
#
loop_
_entity.id
_entity.type
_entity.pdbx_description
1 polymer ?
#
loop_
_entity_poly.entity_id
_entity_poly.type
_entity_poly.pdbx_seq_one_letter_code
_entity_poly.pdbx_strand_id
1 'polypeptide(L)'
;MADTRQTAIRAILVGYLALLIVAIVTGNPLANVAVNVGFGVVALYFGYTVYEEQSRGIDPRVRLATAGAFVLAGLAQFVAVATRAPEADIASSALFVLGFIGYLVIQRV
;
A
#
# COMPACT_ATOMS: atom_id res chain seq x y z
N MET A 1 4.89 -2.49 -22.97
CA MET A 1 3.96 -2.75 -21.83
C MET A 1 4.66 -2.74 -20.47
N ALA A 2 5.95 -3.12 -20.35
CA ALA A 2 6.72 -2.98 -19.09
C ALA A 2 6.87 -1.52 -18.61
N ASP A 3 7.09 -0.58 -19.53
CA ASP A 3 7.24 0.86 -19.23
C ASP A 3 6.02 1.46 -18.52
N THR A 4 4.82 1.11 -18.96
CA THR A 4 3.57 1.69 -18.44
C THR A 4 3.34 1.28 -16.98
N ARG A 5 3.68 0.04 -16.61
CA ARG A 5 3.53 -0.47 -15.24
C ARG A 5 4.55 0.13 -14.28
N GLN A 6 5.79 0.28 -14.72
CA GLN A 6 6.83 0.96 -13.96
C GLN A 6 6.52 2.45 -13.78
N THR A 7 5.96 3.09 -14.81
CA THR A 7 5.46 4.47 -14.73
C THR A 7 4.29 4.60 -13.75
N ALA A 8 3.36 3.64 -13.73
CA ALA A 8 2.22 3.63 -12.82
C ALA A 8 2.65 3.48 -11.35
N ILE A 9 3.53 2.52 -11.04
CA ILE A 9 4.08 2.35 -9.68
C ILE A 9 4.81 3.62 -9.23
N ARG A 10 5.60 4.22 -10.13
CA ARG A 10 6.31 5.46 -9.85
C ARG A 10 5.36 6.63 -9.63
N ALA A 11 4.31 6.76 -10.45
CA ALA A 11 3.30 7.81 -10.31
C ALA A 11 2.51 7.68 -9.00
N ILE A 12 2.20 6.45 -8.58
CA ILE A 12 1.50 6.17 -7.32
C ILE A 12 2.40 6.48 -6.12
N LEU A 13 3.67 6.06 -6.16
CA LEU A 13 4.63 6.38 -5.10
C LEU A 13 4.89 7.89 -5.01
N VAL A 14 5.03 8.56 -6.15
CA VAL A 14 5.21 10.03 -6.22
C VAL A 14 3.95 10.75 -5.72
N GLY A 15 2.76 10.28 -6.09
CA GLY A 15 1.49 10.82 -5.61
C GLY A 15 1.31 10.65 -4.10
N TYR A 16 1.70 9.48 -3.57
CA TYR A 16 1.69 9.23 -2.13
C TYR A 16 2.70 10.12 -1.38
N LEU A 17 3.94 10.23 -1.88
CA LEU A 17 4.96 11.12 -1.31
C LEU A 17 4.51 12.59 -1.32
N ALA A 18 3.90 13.06 -2.40
CA ALA A 18 3.37 14.42 -2.50
C ALA A 18 2.25 14.67 -1.47
N LEU A 19 1.32 13.73 -1.32
CA LEU A 19 0.26 13.79 -0.32
C LEU A 19 0.81 13.81 1.11
N LEU A 20 1.83 12.98 1.38
CA LEU A 20 2.49 12.90 2.69
C LEU A 20 3.18 14.23 3.04
N ILE A 21 3.88 14.85 2.09
CA ILE A 21 4.48 16.18 2.26
C ILE A 21 3.40 17.23 2.55
N VAL A 22 2.29 17.21 1.82
CA VAL A 22 1.17 18.15 2.05
C VAL A 22 0.56 17.96 3.45
N ALA A 23 0.35 16.72 3.92
CA ALA A 23 -0.13 16.49 5.28
C ALA A 23 0.80 17.07 6.35
N ILE A 24 2.10 16.81 6.22
CA ILE A 24 3.11 17.30 7.17
C ILE A 24 3.15 18.84 7.20
N VAL A 25 3.15 19.47 6.02
CA VAL A 25 3.29 20.93 5.89
C VAL A 25 2.03 21.66 6.33
N THR A 26 0.85 21.13 6.01
CA THR A 26 -0.41 21.87 6.20
C THR A 26 -0.97 21.72 7.62
N GLY A 27 -0.63 20.65 8.34
CA GLY A 27 -1.14 20.39 9.70
C GLY A 27 -2.68 20.29 9.78
N ASN A 28 -3.35 20.21 8.64
CA ASN A 28 -4.80 20.30 8.54
C ASN A 28 -5.41 18.93 8.84
N PRO A 29 -6.36 18.82 9.79
CA PRO A 29 -6.99 17.55 10.12
C PRO A 29 -7.70 16.89 8.92
N LEU A 30 -8.24 17.68 7.98
CA LEU A 30 -8.80 17.15 6.74
C LEU A 30 -7.72 16.57 5.81
N ALA A 31 -6.54 17.19 5.75
CA ALA A 31 -5.43 16.67 4.97
C ALA A 31 -4.92 15.34 5.54
N ASN A 32 -4.87 15.20 6.87
CA ASN A 32 -4.49 13.94 7.52
C ASN A 32 -5.49 12.80 7.21
N VAL A 33 -6.80 13.08 7.22
CA VAL A 33 -7.80 12.10 6.81
C VAL A 33 -7.62 11.71 5.34
N ALA A 34 -7.39 12.69 4.46
CA ALA A 34 -7.17 12.43 3.04
C ALA A 34 -5.92 11.58 2.79
N VAL A 35 -4.82 11.81 3.54
CA VAL A 35 -3.61 10.98 3.46
C VAL A 35 -3.85 9.57 3.95
N ASN A 36 -4.59 9.39 5.05
CA ASN A 36 -4.90 8.06 5.57
C ASN A 36 -5.80 7.28 4.60
N VAL A 37 -6.81 7.92 4.03
CA VAL A 37 -7.65 7.33 2.97
C VAL A 37 -6.79 6.99 1.75
N GLY A 38 -5.90 7.90 1.33
CA GLY A 38 -4.98 7.68 0.22
C GLY A 38 -4.06 6.48 0.45
N PHE A 39 -3.50 6.32 1.64
CA PHE A 39 -2.71 5.16 2.01
C PHE A 39 -3.50 3.86 1.86
N GLY A 40 -4.74 3.82 2.36
CA GLY A 40 -5.62 2.67 2.22
C GLY A 40 -5.84 2.27 0.76
N VAL A 41 -6.10 3.24 -0.11
CA VAL A 41 -6.25 3.02 -1.56
C VAL A 41 -4.96 2.50 -2.20
N VAL A 42 -3.81 3.09 -1.86
CA VAL A 42 -2.50 2.64 -2.37
C VAL A 42 -2.21 1.20 -1.95
N ALA A 43 -2.45 0.87 -0.68
CA ALA A 43 -2.28 -0.49 -0.17
C ALA A 43 -3.14 -1.50 -0.93
N LEU A 44 -4.43 -1.21 -1.13
CA LEU A 44 -5.32 -2.07 -1.93
C LEU A 44 -4.83 -2.23 -3.38
N TYR A 45 -4.35 -1.14 -4.00
CA TYR A 45 -3.82 -1.18 -5.36
C TYR A 45 -2.59 -2.07 -5.48
N PHE A 46 -1.65 -1.99 -4.53
CA PHE A 46 -0.50 -2.89 -4.46
C PHE A 46 -0.93 -4.34 -4.27
N GLY A 47 -1.89 -4.60 -3.37
CA GLY A 47 -2.46 -5.93 -3.18
C GLY A 47 -3.04 -6.53 -4.46
N TYR A 48 -3.85 -5.75 -5.19
CA TYR A 48 -4.41 -6.15 -6.48
C TYR A 48 -3.32 -6.41 -7.52
N THR A 49 -2.35 -5.50 -7.66
CA THR A 49 -1.26 -5.60 -8.64
C THR A 49 -0.39 -6.84 -8.40
N VAL A 50 -0.14 -7.19 -7.14
CA VAL A 50 0.60 -8.40 -6.76
C VAL A 50 -0.23 -9.66 -7.01
N TYR A 51 -1.53 -9.62 -6.72
CA TYR A 51 -2.42 -10.75 -6.97
C TYR A 51 -2.52 -11.11 -8.47
N GLU A 52 -2.60 -10.08 -9.32
CA GLU A 52 -2.69 -10.23 -10.77
C GLU A 52 -1.35 -10.65 -11.43
N GLU A 53 -0.23 -10.54 -10.71
CA GLU A 53 1.09 -10.95 -11.19
C GLU A 53 1.16 -12.48 -11.41
N GLN A 54 0.91 -12.93 -12.63
CA GLN A 54 1.00 -14.34 -13.05
C GLN A 54 2.38 -14.70 -13.64
N SER A 55 3.46 -14.18 -13.06
CA SER A 55 4.82 -14.54 -13.52
C SER A 55 5.16 -15.99 -13.12
N ARG A 56 5.59 -16.79 -14.11
CA ARG A 56 5.79 -18.26 -14.01
C ARG A 56 6.86 -18.74 -13.01
N GLY A 57 7.60 -17.83 -12.37
CA GLY A 57 8.65 -18.15 -11.38
C GLY A 57 8.26 -17.89 -9.92
N ILE A 58 7.09 -17.30 -9.65
CA ILE A 58 6.71 -16.87 -8.30
C ILE A 58 5.93 -17.99 -7.59
N ASP A 59 6.35 -18.35 -6.37
CA ASP A 59 5.56 -19.24 -5.52
C ASP A 59 4.17 -18.63 -5.25
N PRO A 60 3.07 -19.31 -5.64
CA PRO A 60 1.70 -18.83 -5.44
C PRO A 60 1.40 -18.44 -3.99
N ARG A 61 2.02 -19.11 -3.01
CA ARG A 61 1.83 -18.84 -1.58
C ARG A 61 2.45 -17.50 -1.18
N VAL A 62 3.67 -17.22 -1.67
CA VAL A 62 4.36 -15.94 -1.40
C VAL A 62 3.59 -14.80 -2.04
N ARG A 63 3.09 -14.99 -3.27
CA ARG A 63 2.22 -14.01 -3.93
C ARG A 63 0.94 -13.73 -3.14
N LEU A 64 0.22 -14.77 -2.72
CA LEU A 64 -1.01 -14.64 -1.93
C LEU A 64 -0.77 -13.98 -0.57
N ALA A 65 0.30 -14.37 0.13
CA ALA A 65 0.66 -13.76 1.42
C ALA A 65 1.00 -12.27 1.25
N THR A 66 1.74 -11.92 0.20
CA THR A 66 2.12 -10.54 -0.11
C THR A 66 0.90 -9.69 -0.47
N ALA A 67 0.05 -10.19 -1.38
CA ALA A 67 -1.19 -9.52 -1.75
C ALA A 67 -2.14 -9.36 -0.56
N GLY A 68 -2.28 -10.43 0.25
CA GLY A 68 -3.10 -10.42 1.46
C GLY A 68 -2.62 -9.41 2.49
N ALA A 69 -1.31 -9.30 2.71
CA ALA A 69 -0.73 -8.31 3.62
C ALA A 69 -1.07 -6.87 3.20
N PHE A 70 -0.96 -6.56 1.91
CA PHE A 70 -1.35 -5.25 1.38
C PHE A 70 -2.85 -4.98 1.49
N VAL A 71 -3.70 -5.99 1.21
CA VAL A 71 -5.15 -5.84 1.34
C VAL A 71 -5.54 -5.61 2.80
N LEU A 72 -4.99 -6.40 3.73
CA LEU A 72 -5.22 -6.25 5.16
C LEU A 72 -4.71 -4.90 5.67
N ALA A 73 -3.57 -4.41 5.15
CA ALA A 73 -3.09 -3.07 5.44
C ALA A 73 -4.12 -2.01 5.02
N GLY A 74 -4.61 -2.07 3.79
CA GLY A 74 -5.62 -1.13 3.30
C GLY A 74 -6.89 -1.12 4.14
N LEU A 75 -7.42 -2.32 4.45
CA LEU A 75 -8.59 -2.48 5.31
C LEU A 75 -8.35 -1.93 6.72
N ALA A 76 -7.20 -2.23 7.33
CA ALA A 76 -6.84 -1.71 8.65
C ALA A 76 -6.76 -0.17 8.64
N GLN A 77 -6.29 0.45 7.56
CA GLN A 77 -6.26 1.91 7.46
C GLN A 77 -7.65 2.51 7.41
N PHE A 78 -8.57 1.91 6.66
CA PHE A 78 -9.96 2.38 6.64
C PHE A 78 -10.64 2.21 8.01
N VAL A 79 -10.34 1.13 8.72
CA VAL A 79 -10.77 0.96 10.11
C VAL A 79 -10.19 2.08 10.98
N ALA A 80 -8.90 2.37 10.88
CA ALA A 80 -8.25 3.45 11.64
C ALA A 80 -8.91 4.82 11.38
N VAL A 81 -9.25 5.13 10.13
CA VAL A 81 -9.97 6.36 9.78
C VAL A 81 -11.38 6.38 10.39
N ALA A 82 -12.10 5.26 10.33
CA ALA A 82 -13.48 5.16 10.81
C ALA A 82 -13.58 5.20 12.35
N THR A 83 -12.68 4.50 13.04
CA THR A 83 -12.71 4.35 14.50
C THR A 83 -11.81 5.34 15.24
N ARG A 84 -10.90 6.02 14.52
CA ARG A 84 -9.84 6.86 15.08
C ARG A 84 -8.92 6.09 16.05
N ALA A 85 -8.83 4.77 15.89
CA ALA A 85 -8.01 3.90 16.72
C ALA A 85 -6.54 3.92 16.26
N PRO A 86 -5.59 4.37 17.10
CA PRO A 86 -4.18 4.43 16.74
C PRO A 86 -3.57 3.04 16.53
N GLU A 87 -4.11 2.00 17.17
CA GLU A 87 -3.63 0.62 17.01
C GLU A 87 -3.87 0.10 15.58
N ALA A 88 -4.96 0.52 14.95
CA ALA A 88 -5.29 0.13 13.58
C ALA A 88 -4.34 0.79 12.56
N ASP A 89 -3.88 2.02 12.82
CA ASP A 89 -2.91 2.75 11.99
C ASP A 89 -1.53 2.07 12.04
N ILE A 90 -1.10 1.66 13.24
CA ILE A 90 0.14 0.90 13.46
C ILE A 90 0.06 -0.47 12.77
N ALA A 91 -1.05 -1.19 12.96
CA ALA A 91 -1.26 -2.49 12.33
C ALA A 91 -1.26 -2.39 10.80
N SER A 92 -1.92 -1.37 10.25
CA SER A 92 -1.93 -1.09 8.82
C SER A 92 -0.52 -0.87 8.26
N SER A 93 0.25 0.00 8.93
CA SER A 93 1.63 0.29 8.55
C SER A 93 2.52 -0.96 8.59
N ALA A 94 2.41 -1.77 9.66
CA ALA A 94 3.18 -3.01 9.80
C ALA A 94 2.84 -4.03 8.70
N LEU A 95 1.56 -4.19 8.39
CA LEU A 95 1.10 -5.06 7.31
C LEU A 95 1.57 -4.57 5.94
N PHE A 96 1.57 -3.26 5.71
CA PHE A 96 2.08 -2.68 4.48
C PHE A 96 3.59 -2.94 4.31
N VAL A 97 4.38 -2.79 5.37
CA VAL A 97 5.81 -3.11 5.35
C VAL A 97 6.04 -4.59 5.08
N LEU A 98 5.26 -5.50 5.69
CA LEU A 98 5.33 -6.93 5.42
C LEU A 98 5.01 -7.25 3.95
N GLY A 99 3.95 -6.65 3.40
CA GLY A 99 3.63 -6.75 1.97
C GLY A 99 4.75 -6.20 1.09
N PHE A 100 5.37 -5.08 1.48
CA PHE A 100 6.47 -4.49 0.73
C PHE A 100 7.72 -5.39 0.71
N ILE A 101 8.06 -6.02 1.84
CA ILE A 101 9.13 -7.01 1.90
C ILE A 101 8.82 -8.19 0.97
N GLY A 102 7.60 -8.72 1.00
CA GLY A 102 7.17 -9.78 0.09
C GLY A 102 7.28 -9.38 -1.38
N TYR A 103 6.92 -8.15 -1.72
CA TYR A 103 7.04 -7.59 -3.07
C TYR A 103 8.49 -7.53 -3.55
N LEU A 104 9.42 -7.09 -2.68
CA LEU A 104 10.85 -7.05 -2.99
C LEU A 104 11.45 -8.43 -3.17
N VAL A 105 11.01 -9.41 -2.37
CA VAL A 105 11.43 -10.81 -2.53
C VAL A 105 10.98 -11.35 -3.88
N ILE A 106 9.72 -11.10 -4.26
CA ILE A 106 9.16 -11.49 -5.56
C ILE A 106 9.93 -10.85 -6.72
N GLN A 107 10.28 -9.57 -6.64
CA GLN A 107 11.00 -8.86 -7.69
C GLN A 107 12.45 -9.32 -7.91
N ARG A 108 13.05 -10.03 -6.96
CA ARG A 108 14.43 -10.55 -7.08
C ARG A 108 14.52 -11.96 -7.67
N VAL A 109 13.38 -12.62 -7.88
CA VAL A 109 13.27 -13.98 -8.45
C VAL A 109 12.87 -13.87 -9.92
#